data_AF-A0A8T5RLN4-F1
#
_entry.id   AF-A0A8T5RLN4-F1
#
_cell.length_a   1.000
_cell.length_b   1.000
_cell.length_c   1.000
_cell.angle_alpha   90.00
_cell.angle_beta   90.00
_cell.angle_gamma   90.00
#
_symmetry.space_group_name_H-M   'P 1'
#
loop_
_entity.id
_entity.type
_entity.pdbx_description
1 polymer ?
#
loop_
_entity_poly.entity_id
_entity_poly.type
_entity_poly.pdbx_seq_one_letter_code
_entity_poly.pdbx_strand_id
1 'polypeptide(L)'
;HSVLFRDELKNWFKKNLGKYERNRIPQEIFKLKKEDLKLLFESMILGDGGWSDDKCYTFDSLNKDLANDFQILCLKIGYGCNIKKEKIITEFGNKKYERTNYRCGISYERKNIIRRHHTKSVNYQGKIWCVSVKNGTVIVRRKGKPFISGNSLYPTIIKEYNLSYETVQCPHDDCIDNLVKGVSYHVCTHKMGIFAYVVGFFRDIRVKYFKPKSNDKSLPEEQRNYFNTIQQALKVFINSSYGVFGSLNFPLYCNPVAESTTGIGRYSIKKTIEKAEEMDVQVLYGDTDSVFLLNPKKEQMKKISEWSKNELDLDLEEEKTYQFLALSDRKKNYIGVYKDTKAIDIKGLVVKKKNTADFIKKIFSDMTEILRNITNNEEFEKARIEIIKNAKENLKKIGKPNIFTLEDYAIHISLQKNLAQYDKVIPQHVKAVNELREYDINRVKNEPNKDKLIRNINKKYNKGYIVSFIKSKGNVGVKAIKLAKFQDIDIRKYKELLKSALDQVLDAIGISWEEIKGIKKMDAFF
;
A
#
# COMPACT_ATOMS: atom_id res chain seq x y z
N HIS A 1 -27.54 37.19 28.30
CA HIS A 1 -26.51 37.32 27.26
C HIS A 1 -26.99 36.64 25.98
N SER A 2 -27.40 37.41 24.98
CA SER A 2 -27.96 36.87 23.73
C SER A 2 -26.98 37.16 22.60
N VAL A 3 -26.22 36.15 22.16
CA VAL A 3 -25.25 36.30 21.07
C VAL A 3 -25.92 35.93 19.74
N LEU A 4 -26.13 36.93 18.89
CA LEU A 4 -26.75 36.81 17.57
C LEU A 4 -25.68 36.48 16.51
N PHE A 5 -25.31 35.20 16.38
CA PHE A 5 -24.48 34.73 15.27
C PHE A 5 -25.34 34.45 14.02
N ARG A 6 -25.84 35.48 13.32
CA ARG A 6 -26.80 35.24 12.21
C ARG A 6 -26.18 35.07 10.83
N ASP A 7 -25.19 35.87 10.44
CA ASP A 7 -24.68 35.82 9.06
C ASP A 7 -23.32 35.14 8.93
N GLU A 8 -22.36 35.42 9.83
CA GLU A 8 -21.05 34.78 9.79
C GLU A 8 -21.12 33.28 10.07
N LEU A 9 -21.86 32.87 11.11
CA LEU A 9 -22.04 31.46 11.46
C LEU A 9 -22.88 30.73 10.40
N LYS A 10 -23.88 31.38 9.81
CA LYS A 10 -24.65 30.85 8.67
C LYS A 10 -23.78 30.69 7.42
N ASN A 11 -22.90 31.63 7.14
CA ASN A 11 -21.94 31.55 6.05
C ASN A 11 -20.90 30.46 6.32
N TRP A 12 -20.46 30.32 7.56
CA TRP A 12 -19.57 29.25 8.00
C TRP A 12 -20.24 27.88 7.86
N PHE A 13 -21.50 27.72 8.30
CA PHE A 13 -22.26 26.48 8.12
C PHE A 13 -22.50 26.16 6.65
N LYS A 14 -22.88 27.15 5.82
CA LYS A 14 -23.02 26.95 4.37
C LYS A 14 -21.70 26.52 3.72
N LYS A 15 -20.57 27.08 4.15
CA LYS A 15 -19.23 26.79 3.62
C LYS A 15 -18.72 25.41 4.07
N ASN A 16 -18.98 25.01 5.31
CA ASN A 16 -18.33 23.87 5.95
C ASN A 16 -19.24 22.65 6.14
N LEU A 17 -20.55 22.82 6.31
CA LEU A 17 -21.51 21.71 6.44
C LEU A 17 -22.14 21.32 5.11
N GLY A 18 -22.24 22.22 4.12
CA GLY A 18 -22.92 21.95 2.84
C GLY A 18 -24.43 22.21 2.85
N LYS A 19 -25.10 22.03 1.71
CA LYS A 19 -26.58 22.01 1.59
C LYS A 19 -27.09 20.59 1.80
N TYR A 20 -28.37 20.39 2.15
CA TYR A 20 -29.05 19.12 2.50
C TYR A 20 -28.53 17.84 1.78
N GLU A 21 -28.20 17.91 0.49
CA GLU A 21 -27.71 16.78 -0.32
C GLU A 21 -26.19 16.50 -0.21
N ARG A 22 -25.45 17.38 0.46
CA ARG A 22 -23.98 17.39 0.61
C ARG A 22 -23.53 17.65 2.05
N ASN A 23 -24.37 17.34 3.04
CA ASN A 23 -24.04 17.50 4.45
C ASN A 23 -22.74 16.76 4.84
N ARG A 24 -21.81 17.40 5.54
CA ARG A 24 -20.51 16.83 5.98
C ARG A 24 -20.22 17.20 7.43
N ILE A 25 -19.40 16.39 8.10
CA ILE A 25 -18.75 16.82 9.35
C ILE A 25 -17.48 17.60 8.95
N PRO A 26 -17.28 18.84 9.43
CA PRO A 26 -16.10 19.62 9.09
C PRO A 26 -14.83 18.90 9.54
N GLN A 27 -13.79 18.89 8.70
CA GLN A 27 -12.58 18.10 8.96
C GLN A 27 -11.85 18.52 10.24
N GLU A 28 -11.96 19.79 10.62
CA GLU A 28 -11.40 20.37 11.84
C GLU A 28 -11.97 19.74 13.11
N ILE A 29 -13.25 19.33 13.08
CA ILE A 29 -13.92 18.70 14.22
C ILE A 29 -13.25 17.38 14.60
N PHE A 30 -12.74 16.62 13.63
CA PHE A 30 -12.03 15.35 13.90
C PHE A 30 -10.68 15.50 14.62
N LYS A 31 -10.23 16.74 14.88
CA LYS A 31 -9.05 17.07 15.70
C LYS A 31 -9.39 17.31 17.17
N LEU A 32 -10.68 17.40 17.53
CA LEU A 32 -11.13 17.59 18.91
C LEU A 32 -10.81 16.36 19.78
N LYS A 33 -10.89 16.55 21.10
CA LYS A 33 -10.69 15.47 22.07
C LYS A 33 -11.80 14.43 21.97
N LYS A 34 -11.54 13.24 22.49
CA LYS A 34 -12.47 12.10 22.38
C LYS A 34 -13.82 12.40 23.04
N GLU A 35 -13.81 13.14 24.14
CA GLU A 35 -14.98 13.54 24.91
C GLU A 35 -15.90 14.45 24.07
N ASP A 36 -15.34 15.45 23.40
CA ASP A 36 -16.08 16.37 22.52
C ASP A 36 -16.65 15.65 21.29
N LEU A 37 -15.87 14.73 20.71
CA LEU A 37 -16.33 13.88 19.61
C LEU A 37 -17.47 12.94 20.05
N LYS A 38 -17.46 12.50 21.32
CA LYS A 38 -18.52 11.67 21.87
C LYS A 38 -19.82 12.48 22.02
N LEU A 39 -19.74 13.73 22.48
CA LEU A 39 -20.90 14.64 22.54
C LEU A 39 -21.51 14.89 21.15
N LEU A 40 -20.66 15.09 20.13
CA LEU A 40 -21.13 15.22 18.75
C LEU A 40 -21.83 13.94 18.28
N PHE A 41 -21.25 12.77 18.55
CA PHE A 41 -21.86 11.48 18.22
C PHE A 41 -23.23 11.34 18.87
N GLU A 42 -23.34 11.59 20.18
CA GLU A 42 -24.60 11.55 20.95
C GLU A 42 -25.65 12.52 20.38
N SER A 43 -25.23 13.72 19.99
CA SER A 43 -26.12 14.71 19.36
C SER A 43 -26.64 14.25 17.99
N MET A 44 -25.78 13.63 17.17
CA MET A 44 -26.15 13.14 15.83
C MET A 44 -27.13 11.97 15.89
N ILE A 45 -26.96 11.05 16.86
CA ILE A 45 -27.87 9.90 17.02
C ILE A 45 -29.23 10.30 17.62
N LEU A 46 -29.32 11.39 18.38
CA LEU A 46 -30.61 11.92 18.83
C LEU A 46 -31.47 12.44 17.67
N GLY A 47 -30.84 12.92 16.60
CA GLY A 47 -31.53 13.37 15.38
C GLY A 47 -31.95 12.22 14.46
N ASP A 48 -30.96 11.51 13.90
CA ASP A 48 -31.16 10.54 12.82
C ASP A 48 -30.83 9.09 13.24
N GLY A 49 -30.79 8.82 14.54
CA GLY A 49 -30.51 7.49 15.08
C GLY A 49 -31.72 6.57 15.10
N GLY A 50 -31.48 5.29 14.83
CA GLY A 50 -32.43 4.20 15.07
C GLY A 50 -32.20 3.58 16.43
N TRP A 51 -33.20 3.69 17.31
CA TRP A 51 -33.15 3.29 18.71
C TRP A 51 -33.85 1.95 18.95
N SER A 52 -33.30 1.15 19.86
CA SER A 52 -33.91 -0.07 20.41
C SER A 52 -33.48 -0.20 21.87
N ASP A 53 -34.41 -0.43 22.78
CA ASP A 53 -34.17 -0.66 24.23
C ASP A 53 -33.07 0.25 24.82
N ASP A 54 -33.31 1.57 24.72
CA ASP A 54 -32.46 2.66 25.22
C ASP A 54 -31.07 2.82 24.58
N LYS A 55 -30.78 2.12 23.47
CA LYS A 55 -29.52 2.26 22.73
C LYS A 55 -29.75 2.51 21.25
N CYS A 56 -28.99 3.44 20.69
CA CYS A 56 -28.99 3.69 19.25
C CYS A 56 -28.08 2.69 18.54
N TYR A 57 -28.62 1.84 17.67
CA TYR A 57 -27.82 0.83 16.95
C TYR A 57 -27.55 1.20 15.49
N THR A 58 -28.23 2.21 14.95
CA THR A 58 -28.07 2.61 13.56
C THR A 58 -28.11 4.12 13.39
N PHE A 59 -27.37 4.64 12.42
CA PHE A 59 -27.53 6.00 11.92
C PHE A 59 -27.79 5.93 10.42
N ASP A 60 -28.92 6.47 9.97
CA ASP A 60 -29.34 6.42 8.57
C ASP A 60 -29.07 7.76 7.90
N SER A 61 -28.46 7.76 6.72
CA SER A 61 -28.18 8.98 5.96
C SER A 61 -28.39 8.75 4.46
N LEU A 62 -29.09 9.68 3.81
CA LEU A 62 -29.21 9.72 2.34
C LEU A 62 -27.91 10.19 1.67
N ASN A 63 -27.03 10.85 2.43
CA ASN A 63 -25.72 11.29 1.95
C ASN A 63 -24.61 10.28 2.32
N LYS A 64 -23.95 9.76 1.28
CA LYS A 64 -22.80 8.85 1.40
C LYS A 64 -21.65 9.46 2.20
N ASP A 65 -21.39 10.74 2.01
CA ASP A 65 -20.23 11.39 2.61
C ASP A 65 -20.44 11.66 4.09
N LEU A 66 -21.65 12.06 4.49
CA LEU A 66 -22.03 12.15 5.90
C LEU A 66 -21.94 10.78 6.59
N ALA A 67 -22.39 9.71 5.92
CA ALA A 67 -22.26 8.35 6.43
C ALA A 67 -20.78 7.92 6.60
N ASN A 68 -19.90 8.33 5.67
CA ASN A 68 -18.46 8.10 5.80
C ASN A 68 -17.87 8.87 6.99
N ASP A 69 -18.23 10.15 7.13
CA ASP A 69 -17.77 11.01 8.22
C ASP A 69 -18.26 10.49 9.58
N PHE A 70 -19.51 10.02 9.67
CA PHE A 70 -20.07 9.38 10.85
C PHE A 70 -19.34 8.06 11.19
N GLN A 71 -18.98 7.25 10.19
CA GLN A 71 -18.14 6.06 10.42
C GLN A 71 -16.74 6.43 10.96
N ILE A 72 -16.15 7.54 10.51
CA ILE A 72 -14.88 8.04 11.06
C ILE A 72 -15.07 8.49 12.52
N LEU A 73 -16.16 9.20 12.81
CA LEU A 73 -16.51 9.64 14.16
C LEU A 73 -16.60 8.45 15.13
N CYS A 74 -17.37 7.42 14.78
CA CYS A 74 -17.48 6.17 15.54
C CYS A 74 -16.11 5.54 15.82
N LEU A 75 -15.25 5.42 14.79
CA LEU A 75 -13.93 4.83 14.96
C LEU A 75 -13.02 5.66 15.89
N LYS A 76 -13.08 6.99 15.80
CA LYS A 76 -12.30 7.91 16.64
C LYS A 76 -12.68 7.82 18.11
N ILE A 77 -13.96 7.60 18.42
CA ILE A 77 -14.45 7.42 19.80
C ILE A 77 -14.36 5.97 20.30
N GLY A 78 -13.88 5.05 19.45
CA GLY A 78 -13.61 3.66 19.82
C GLY A 78 -14.76 2.67 19.56
N TYR A 79 -15.79 3.08 18.81
CA TYR A 79 -16.91 2.23 18.40
C TYR A 79 -16.68 1.58 17.04
N GLY A 80 -17.24 0.37 16.86
CA GLY A 80 -17.35 -0.26 15.56
C GLY A 80 -18.47 0.39 14.74
N CYS A 81 -18.25 0.60 13.45
CA CYS A 81 -19.29 1.09 12.55
C CYS A 81 -19.18 0.43 11.17
N ASN A 82 -20.27 -0.16 10.69
CA ASN A 82 -20.37 -0.73 9.35
C ASN A 82 -21.36 0.08 8.50
N ILE A 83 -21.06 0.28 7.21
CA ILE A 83 -21.97 0.97 6.28
C ILE A 83 -22.57 -0.04 5.31
N LYS A 84 -23.90 -0.11 5.27
CA LYS A 84 -24.66 -0.83 4.24
C LYS A 84 -25.39 0.17 3.35
N LYS A 85 -25.45 -0.13 2.05
CA LYS A 85 -26.23 0.63 1.07
C LYS A 85 -27.55 -0.09 0.84
N GLU A 86 -28.66 0.57 1.13
CA GLU A 86 -30.02 0.05 1.01
C GLU A 86 -30.82 0.90 0.01
N LYS A 87 -31.77 0.29 -0.69
CA LYS A 87 -32.72 0.99 -1.57
C LYS A 87 -34.04 1.10 -0.82
N ILE A 88 -34.50 2.32 -0.60
CA ILE A 88 -35.82 2.59 -0.01
C ILE A 88 -36.75 2.93 -1.16
N ILE A 89 -37.87 2.22 -1.25
CA ILE A 89 -38.94 2.51 -2.19
C ILE A 89 -40.08 3.10 -1.37
N THR A 90 -40.45 4.34 -1.66
CA THR A 90 -41.59 5.01 -1.04
C THR A 90 -42.68 5.16 -2.08
N GLU A 91 -43.88 4.69 -1.76
CA GLU A 91 -45.05 4.81 -2.62
C GLU A 91 -45.89 6.01 -2.14
N PHE A 92 -46.21 6.92 -3.04
CA PHE A 92 -47.09 8.04 -2.76
C PHE A 92 -48.10 8.17 -3.90
N GLY A 93 -49.34 7.72 -3.66
CA GLY A 93 -50.32 7.47 -4.72
C GLY A 93 -49.83 6.41 -5.70
N ASN A 94 -50.01 6.63 -7.01
CA ASN A 94 -49.56 5.71 -8.07
C ASN A 94 -48.07 5.85 -8.46
N LYS A 95 -47.28 6.66 -7.76
CA LYS A 95 -45.88 6.90 -8.08
C LYS A 95 -44.96 6.25 -7.04
N LYS A 96 -43.98 5.48 -7.53
CA LYS A 96 -42.90 4.90 -6.72
C LYS A 96 -41.66 5.79 -6.79
N TYR A 97 -41.16 6.19 -5.63
CA TYR A 97 -39.92 6.96 -5.50
C TYR A 97 -38.84 6.06 -4.93
N GLU A 98 -37.79 5.81 -5.70
CA GLU A 98 -36.63 5.04 -5.25
C GLU A 98 -35.53 5.99 -4.75
N ARG A 99 -35.06 5.76 -3.52
CA ARG A 99 -33.95 6.51 -2.92
C ARG A 99 -32.90 5.56 -2.36
N THR A 100 -31.63 5.97 -2.43
CA THR A 100 -30.53 5.23 -1.79
C THR A 100 -30.35 5.72 -0.37
N ASN A 101 -30.34 4.81 0.59
CA ASN A 101 -30.00 5.07 1.98
C ASN A 101 -28.67 4.39 2.36
N TYR A 102 -27.88 5.05 3.20
CA TYR A 102 -26.66 4.52 3.78
C TYR A 102 -26.86 4.31 5.28
N ARG A 103 -27.03 3.04 5.67
CA ARG A 103 -27.23 2.63 7.05
C ARG A 103 -25.90 2.35 7.73
N CYS A 104 -25.59 3.11 8.77
CA CYS A 104 -24.41 2.94 9.61
C CYS A 104 -24.76 2.11 10.85
N GLY A 105 -24.46 0.81 10.86
CA GLY A 105 -24.67 -0.03 12.04
C GLY A 105 -23.55 0.16 13.07
N ILE A 106 -23.92 0.51 14.29
CA ILE A 106 -23.04 0.88 15.39
C ILE A 106 -22.85 -0.34 16.29
N SER A 107 -21.61 -0.56 16.74
CA SER A 107 -21.25 -1.61 17.69
C SER A 107 -20.43 -1.00 18.80
N TYR A 108 -21.03 -0.92 19.99
CA TYR A 108 -20.41 -0.34 21.19
C TYR A 108 -19.39 -1.29 21.84
N GLU A 109 -19.49 -2.59 21.56
CA GLU A 109 -18.56 -3.61 22.06
C GLU A 109 -17.55 -4.03 20.97
N ARG A 110 -16.28 -4.24 21.35
CA ARG A 110 -15.25 -4.79 20.46
C ARG A 110 -15.42 -6.31 20.26
N LYS A 111 -16.51 -6.77 19.64
CA LYS A 111 -16.72 -8.19 19.33
C LYS A 111 -17.11 -8.40 17.86
N ASN A 112 -16.18 -8.16 16.94
CA ASN A 112 -16.33 -8.57 15.55
C ASN A 112 -15.86 -10.02 15.38
N ILE A 113 -16.78 -10.98 15.46
CA ILE A 113 -16.52 -12.40 15.24
C ILE A 113 -16.81 -12.74 13.78
N ILE A 114 -15.79 -13.02 12.96
CA ILE A 114 -16.00 -13.56 11.61
C ILE A 114 -16.13 -15.07 11.72
N ARG A 115 -17.36 -15.56 11.58
CA ARG A 115 -17.70 -16.98 11.59
C ARG A 115 -17.40 -17.61 10.22
N ARG A 116 -17.16 -18.92 10.18
CA ARG A 116 -16.79 -19.66 8.95
C ARG A 116 -17.80 -19.49 7.79
N HIS A 117 -19.10 -19.32 8.07
CA HIS A 117 -20.11 -19.05 7.05
C HIS A 117 -20.07 -17.61 6.50
N HIS A 118 -19.34 -16.68 7.14
CA HIS A 118 -19.09 -15.33 6.64
C HIS A 118 -17.89 -15.28 5.68
N THR A 119 -17.09 -16.35 5.57
CA THR A 119 -15.94 -16.40 4.67
C THR A 119 -16.30 -17.12 3.36
N LYS A 120 -15.76 -16.61 2.25
CA LYS A 120 -15.88 -17.23 0.93
C LYS A 120 -14.49 -17.36 0.37
N SER A 121 -14.11 -18.56 -0.04
CA SER A 121 -12.88 -18.75 -0.83
C SER A 121 -13.07 -18.06 -2.17
N VAL A 122 -12.20 -17.09 -2.46
CA VAL A 122 -12.21 -16.33 -3.71
C VAL A 122 -10.90 -16.59 -4.40
N ASN A 123 -10.96 -17.12 -5.61
CA ASN A 123 -9.77 -17.33 -6.44
C ASN A 123 -9.22 -15.93 -6.84
N TYR A 124 -8.15 -15.49 -6.17
CA TYR A 124 -7.55 -14.17 -6.34
C TYR A 124 -6.26 -14.30 -7.13
N GLN A 125 -6.21 -13.64 -8.28
CA GLN A 125 -5.02 -13.57 -9.13
C GLN A 125 -4.74 -12.10 -9.44
N GLY A 126 -3.70 -11.57 -8.80
CA GLY A 126 -3.35 -10.15 -8.76
C GLY A 126 -2.21 -9.91 -7.76
N LYS A 127 -1.55 -8.75 -7.82
CA LYS A 127 -0.52 -8.40 -6.84
C LYS A 127 -1.17 -8.03 -5.50
N ILE A 128 -0.79 -8.72 -4.42
CA ILE A 128 -1.12 -8.34 -3.05
C ILE A 128 -0.21 -7.17 -2.66
N TRP A 129 -0.80 -6.02 -2.35
CA TRP A 129 -0.06 -4.81 -1.96
C TRP A 129 0.04 -4.74 -0.43
N CYS A 130 1.25 -4.60 0.09
CA CYS A 130 1.47 -4.23 1.49
C CYS A 130 1.47 -2.69 1.56
N VAL A 131 0.48 -2.12 2.24
CA VAL A 131 0.35 -0.67 2.42
C VAL A 131 1.13 -0.29 3.68
N SER A 132 2.09 0.63 3.56
CA SER A 132 2.77 1.22 4.73
C SER A 132 2.19 2.60 5.03
N VAL A 133 2.21 3.03 6.28
CA VAL A 133 1.85 4.39 6.72
C VAL A 133 2.85 4.92 7.75
N LYS A 134 3.03 6.25 7.88
CA LYS A 134 4.02 6.87 8.78
C LYS A 134 3.90 6.38 10.24
N ASN A 135 2.70 5.99 10.69
CA ASN A 135 2.43 5.49 12.03
C ASN A 135 2.25 3.96 12.11
N GLY A 136 2.60 3.19 11.07
CA GLY A 136 2.49 1.72 11.04
C GLY A 136 1.08 1.11 11.07
N THR A 137 0.01 1.92 11.08
CA THR A 137 -1.39 1.48 11.21
C THR A 137 -2.23 1.91 10.01
N VAL A 138 -2.50 0.99 9.09
CA VAL A 138 -3.39 1.28 7.95
C VAL A 138 -4.82 0.97 8.33
N ILE A 139 -5.70 1.98 8.34
CA ILE A 139 -7.15 1.76 8.35
C ILE A 139 -7.59 1.50 6.91
N VAL A 140 -8.05 0.29 6.66
CA VAL A 140 -8.53 -0.20 5.36
C VAL A 140 -10.02 -0.48 5.45
N ARG A 141 -10.77 -0.19 4.39
CA ARG A 141 -12.22 -0.39 4.34
C ARG A 141 -12.61 -1.28 3.17
N ARG A 142 -13.35 -2.36 3.45
CA ARG A 142 -13.85 -3.30 2.43
C ARG A 142 -15.35 -3.50 2.61
N LYS A 143 -16.12 -3.23 1.55
CA LYS A 143 -17.60 -3.32 1.56
C LYS A 143 -18.24 -2.59 2.76
N GLY A 144 -17.79 -1.36 3.04
CA GLY A 144 -18.30 -0.55 4.14
C GLY A 144 -17.83 -0.95 5.54
N LYS A 145 -16.95 -1.95 5.67
CA LYS A 145 -16.39 -2.41 6.95
C LYS A 145 -14.91 -1.99 7.11
N PRO A 146 -14.54 -1.25 8.16
CA PRO A 146 -13.16 -0.86 8.44
C PRO A 146 -12.37 -1.95 9.19
N PHE A 147 -11.06 -2.05 8.96
CA PHE A 147 -10.10 -2.95 9.65
C PHE A 147 -8.70 -2.31 9.66
N ILE A 148 -7.80 -2.79 10.55
CA ILE A 148 -6.44 -2.25 10.76
C ILE A 148 -5.38 -3.27 10.29
N SER A 149 -4.24 -2.83 9.71
CA SER A 149 -3.14 -3.69 9.21
C SER A 149 -1.72 -3.05 9.34
N GLY A 150 -0.65 -3.86 9.56
CA GLY A 150 0.80 -3.51 9.63
C GLY A 150 1.74 -4.68 9.17
N ASN A 151 3.10 -4.53 9.05
CA ASN A 151 4.11 -5.58 8.66
C ASN A 151 5.63 -5.25 8.87
N SER A 152 6.38 -6.06 9.68
CA SER A 152 7.78 -6.55 9.51
C SER A 152 8.90 -6.39 10.60
N LEU A 153 8.63 -6.08 11.88
CA LEU A 153 9.62 -6.23 13.01
C LEU A 153 9.39 -7.53 13.82
N TYR A 154 8.50 -8.37 13.30
CA TYR A 154 7.58 -9.08 14.16
C TYR A 154 7.99 -10.44 14.69
N PRO A 155 8.82 -11.24 13.99
CA PRO A 155 9.28 -12.51 14.53
C PRO A 155 10.13 -12.38 15.79
N THR A 156 11.03 -11.39 15.83
CA THR A 156 11.83 -11.10 17.03
C THR A 156 10.90 -10.66 18.15
N ILE A 157 9.98 -9.73 17.88
CA ILE A 157 8.97 -9.31 18.85
C ILE A 157 8.18 -10.49 19.41
N ILE A 158 7.71 -11.38 18.54
CA ILE A 158 6.90 -12.54 18.94
C ILE A 158 7.68 -13.44 19.91
N LYS A 159 8.97 -13.65 19.65
CA LYS A 159 9.85 -14.44 20.52
C LYS A 159 10.15 -13.72 21.83
N GLU A 160 10.74 -12.53 21.77
CA GLU A 160 11.29 -11.83 22.94
C GLU A 160 10.18 -11.38 23.90
N TYR A 161 9.00 -11.02 23.37
CA TYR A 161 7.83 -10.64 24.18
C TYR A 161 6.85 -11.79 24.41
N ASN A 162 7.26 -13.04 24.16
CA ASN A 162 6.46 -14.24 24.42
C ASN A 162 5.01 -14.17 23.86
N LEU A 163 4.84 -13.70 22.64
CA LEU A 163 3.51 -13.46 22.06
C LEU A 163 2.94 -14.74 21.43
N SER A 164 1.90 -15.29 22.04
CA SER A 164 1.15 -16.44 21.56
C SER A 164 -0.31 -16.35 22.02
N TYR A 165 -1.19 -17.14 21.41
CA TYR A 165 -2.64 -17.07 21.68
C TYR A 165 -3.00 -17.42 23.13
N GLU A 166 -2.18 -18.22 23.79
CA GLU A 166 -2.33 -18.71 25.16
C GLU A 166 -1.51 -17.92 26.20
N THR A 167 -0.67 -16.98 25.77
CA THR A 167 0.17 -16.17 26.67
C THR A 167 -0.26 -14.71 26.72
N VAL A 168 -0.76 -14.15 25.61
CA VAL A 168 -1.34 -12.80 25.60
C VAL A 168 -2.72 -12.86 26.26
N GLN A 169 -2.99 -11.97 27.22
CA GLN A 169 -4.22 -11.98 28.02
C GLN A 169 -4.44 -13.31 28.76
N CYS A 170 -3.38 -13.87 29.35
CA CYS A 170 -3.50 -15.07 30.17
C CYS A 170 -4.34 -14.82 31.44
N PRO A 171 -4.98 -15.86 32.01
CA PRO A 171 -5.86 -15.71 33.17
C PRO A 171 -5.13 -15.53 34.52
N HIS A 172 -3.80 -15.44 34.54
CA HIS A 172 -3.04 -15.29 35.79
C HIS A 172 -3.09 -13.84 36.29
N ASP A 173 -3.50 -13.64 37.55
CA ASP A 173 -3.67 -12.32 38.16
C ASP A 173 -2.33 -11.57 38.30
N ASP A 174 -1.25 -12.28 38.61
CA ASP A 174 0.09 -11.72 38.76
C ASP A 174 0.72 -11.28 37.42
N CYS A 175 0.14 -11.69 36.28
CA CYS A 175 0.59 -11.26 34.97
C CYS A 175 -0.05 -9.96 34.52
N ILE A 176 -1.09 -9.44 35.19
CA ILE A 176 -1.86 -8.26 34.75
C ILE A 176 -0.97 -7.02 34.61
N ASP A 177 0.04 -6.89 35.48
CA ASP A 177 0.98 -5.77 35.48
C ASP A 177 2.08 -5.91 34.41
N ASN A 178 2.26 -7.09 33.82
CA ASN A 178 3.22 -7.32 32.74
C ASN A 178 2.68 -6.84 31.38
N LEU A 179 2.51 -5.53 31.27
CA LEU A 179 1.92 -4.88 30.10
C LEU A 179 2.86 -4.88 28.90
N VAL A 180 2.26 -5.14 27.74
CA VAL A 180 2.91 -5.07 26.43
C VAL A 180 3.19 -3.61 26.08
N LYS A 181 4.45 -3.28 25.80
CA LYS A 181 4.87 -1.94 25.39
C LYS A 181 4.03 -1.43 24.19
N GLY A 182 3.28 -0.35 24.40
CA GLY A 182 2.49 0.33 23.36
C GLY A 182 1.04 -0.14 23.19
N VAL A 183 0.53 -1.07 24.01
CA VAL A 183 -0.88 -1.47 24.07
C VAL A 183 -1.30 -1.80 25.51
N SER A 184 -2.60 -1.98 25.77
CA SER A 184 -3.15 -2.26 27.11
C SER A 184 -3.29 -3.76 27.40
N TYR A 185 -2.56 -4.63 26.71
CA TYR A 185 -2.61 -6.07 26.92
C TYR A 185 -1.46 -6.51 27.81
N HIS A 186 -1.67 -7.54 28.64
CA HIS A 186 -0.61 -8.21 29.38
C HIS A 186 -0.17 -9.54 28.75
N VAL A 187 1.02 -10.00 29.13
CA VAL A 187 1.62 -11.26 28.67
C VAL A 187 2.03 -12.14 29.84
N CYS A 188 1.82 -13.45 29.68
CA CYS A 188 2.20 -14.47 30.64
C CYS A 188 3.72 -14.52 30.90
N THR A 189 4.10 -14.54 32.18
CA THR A 189 5.47 -14.74 32.67
C THR A 189 5.76 -16.18 33.09
N HIS A 190 4.72 -17.00 33.32
CA HIS A 190 4.85 -18.37 33.84
C HIS A 190 5.28 -19.40 32.81
N LYS A 191 4.88 -19.21 31.54
CA LYS A 191 5.12 -20.20 30.48
C LYS A 191 5.48 -19.53 29.16
N MET A 192 6.37 -20.18 28.41
CA MET A 192 6.63 -19.83 27.02
C MET A 192 5.47 -20.29 26.14
N GLY A 193 4.99 -19.39 25.28
CA GLY A 193 3.94 -19.68 24.31
C GLY A 193 4.47 -20.53 23.16
N ILE A 194 3.66 -21.46 22.69
CA ILE A 194 3.98 -22.38 21.60
C ILE A 194 4.37 -21.63 20.34
N PHE A 195 3.67 -20.53 20.02
CA PHE A 195 3.96 -19.78 18.81
C PHE A 195 5.26 -18.98 18.94
N ALA A 196 5.48 -18.35 20.09
CA ALA A 196 6.73 -17.65 20.41
C ALA A 196 7.92 -18.61 20.32
N TYR A 197 7.78 -19.81 20.89
CA TYR A 197 8.79 -20.86 20.83
C TYR A 197 9.07 -21.32 19.39
N VAL A 198 8.03 -21.68 18.63
CA VAL A 198 8.20 -22.21 17.25
C VAL A 198 8.78 -21.17 16.31
N VAL A 199 8.29 -19.93 16.35
CA VAL A 199 8.82 -18.83 15.53
C VAL A 199 10.26 -18.50 15.95
N GLY A 200 10.52 -18.48 17.26
CA GLY A 200 11.85 -18.27 17.81
C GLY A 200 12.84 -19.36 17.37
N PHE A 201 12.43 -20.63 17.40
CA PHE A 201 13.23 -21.75 16.93
C PHE A 201 13.61 -21.62 15.45
N PHE A 202 12.64 -21.37 14.57
CA PHE A 202 12.91 -21.18 13.15
C PHE A 202 13.77 -19.93 12.87
N ARG A 203 13.56 -18.84 13.62
CA ARG A 203 14.41 -17.64 13.56
C ARG A 203 15.85 -17.99 13.93
N ASP A 204 16.05 -18.62 15.08
CA ASP A 204 17.37 -18.91 15.62
C ASP A 204 18.13 -19.88 14.71
N ILE A 205 17.49 -20.94 14.23
CA ILE A 205 18.09 -21.86 13.24
C ILE A 205 18.47 -21.12 11.95
N ARG A 206 17.59 -20.25 11.45
CA ARG A 206 17.87 -19.47 10.25
C ARG A 206 19.08 -18.55 10.45
N VAL A 207 19.11 -17.80 11.54
CA VAL A 207 20.09 -16.73 11.79
C VAL A 207 21.43 -17.29 12.24
N LYS A 208 21.44 -18.32 13.11
CA LYS A 208 22.66 -18.88 13.70
C LYS A 208 23.30 -19.95 12.82
N TYR A 209 22.54 -20.64 11.96
CA TYR A 209 23.05 -21.76 11.17
C TYR A 209 22.96 -21.52 9.66
N PHE A 210 21.75 -21.41 9.10
CA PHE A 210 21.59 -21.41 7.64
C PHE A 210 22.08 -20.13 6.95
N LYS A 211 21.85 -18.94 7.54
CA LYS A 211 22.31 -17.65 6.98
C LYS A 211 23.85 -17.53 6.95
N PRO A 212 24.59 -17.90 8.02
CA PRO A 212 26.05 -17.94 7.98
C PRO A 212 26.57 -18.93 6.93
N LYS A 213 26.05 -20.17 6.92
CA LYS A 213 26.47 -21.21 5.98
C LYS A 213 26.17 -20.86 4.52
N SER A 214 25.10 -20.12 4.23
CA SER A 214 24.84 -19.65 2.87
C SER A 214 25.84 -18.60 2.38
N ASN A 215 26.50 -17.88 3.29
CA ASN A 215 27.45 -16.81 2.98
C ASN A 215 28.92 -17.25 3.13
N ASP A 216 29.17 -18.43 3.68
CA ASP A 216 30.49 -18.98 3.96
C ASP A 216 31.19 -19.40 2.66
N LYS A 217 32.13 -18.58 2.19
CA LYS A 217 32.87 -18.80 0.93
C LYS A 217 33.81 -20.00 0.98
N SER A 218 34.06 -20.60 2.15
CA SER A 218 34.85 -21.83 2.26
C SER A 218 34.09 -23.07 1.77
N LEU A 219 32.76 -23.00 1.68
CA LEU A 219 31.92 -24.11 1.25
C LEU A 219 31.74 -24.15 -0.27
N PRO A 220 31.56 -25.35 -0.87
CA PRO A 220 31.20 -25.50 -2.27
C PRO A 220 29.95 -24.69 -2.64
N GLU A 221 29.92 -24.15 -3.86
CA GLU A 221 28.80 -23.33 -4.34
C GLU A 221 27.44 -24.04 -4.24
N GLU A 222 27.39 -25.34 -4.57
CA GLU A 222 26.19 -26.14 -4.46
C GLU A 222 25.64 -26.20 -3.03
N GLN A 223 26.53 -26.38 -2.04
CA GLN A 223 26.13 -26.40 -0.62
C GLN A 223 25.66 -25.01 -0.17
N ARG A 224 26.35 -23.94 -0.59
CA ARG A 224 25.91 -22.56 -0.31
C ARG A 224 24.54 -22.29 -0.90
N ASN A 225 24.27 -22.75 -2.12
CA ASN A 225 22.97 -22.62 -2.79
C ASN A 225 21.87 -23.41 -2.06
N TYR A 226 22.17 -24.60 -1.57
CA TYR A 226 21.27 -25.39 -0.73
C TYR A 226 20.90 -24.64 0.56
N PHE A 227 21.91 -24.19 1.33
CA PHE A 227 21.68 -23.41 2.55
C PHE A 227 20.94 -22.10 2.29
N ASN A 228 21.26 -21.44 1.17
CA ASN A 228 20.59 -20.21 0.74
C ASN A 228 19.10 -20.47 0.44
N THR A 229 18.76 -21.60 -0.17
CA THR A 229 17.38 -21.98 -0.43
C THR A 229 16.60 -22.16 0.87
N ILE A 230 17.18 -22.87 1.85
CA ILE A 230 16.54 -23.09 3.15
C ILE A 230 16.38 -21.79 3.94
N GLN A 231 17.42 -20.94 4.03
CA GLN A 231 17.30 -19.69 4.78
C GLN A 231 16.26 -18.75 4.16
N GLN A 232 16.08 -18.78 2.83
CA GLN A 232 15.02 -18.04 2.15
C GLN A 232 13.63 -18.60 2.47
N ALA A 233 13.45 -19.92 2.45
CA ALA A 233 12.19 -20.56 2.83
C ALA A 233 11.81 -20.22 4.29
N LEU A 234 12.77 -20.34 5.22
CA LEU A 234 12.60 -19.94 6.61
C LEU A 234 12.24 -18.45 6.72
N LYS A 235 12.90 -17.56 5.97
CA LYS A 235 12.57 -16.12 5.94
C LYS A 235 11.12 -15.88 5.56
N VAL A 236 10.63 -16.57 4.53
CA VAL A 236 9.23 -16.44 4.07
C VAL A 236 8.26 -16.92 5.14
N PHE A 237 8.52 -18.08 5.75
CA PHE A 237 7.69 -18.62 6.83
C PHE A 237 7.61 -17.62 7.99
N ILE A 238 8.77 -17.24 8.51
CA ILE A 238 8.94 -16.35 9.66
C ILE A 238 8.25 -14.99 9.43
N ASN A 239 8.45 -14.36 8.27
CA ASN A 239 7.81 -13.08 7.95
C ASN A 239 6.29 -13.20 7.80
N SER A 240 5.79 -14.38 7.46
CA SER A 240 4.35 -14.66 7.36
C SER A 240 3.73 -14.94 8.73
N SER A 241 4.52 -15.38 9.72
CA SER A 241 4.07 -15.78 11.06
C SER A 241 3.37 -14.68 11.85
N TYR A 242 3.65 -13.40 11.59
CA TYR A 242 2.90 -12.34 12.26
C TYR A 242 1.47 -12.20 11.73
N GLY A 243 1.30 -12.22 10.40
CA GLY A 243 0.04 -11.87 9.77
C GLY A 243 -1.05 -12.91 9.99
N VAL A 244 -0.69 -14.14 10.35
CA VAL A 244 -1.65 -15.24 10.54
C VAL A 244 -2.58 -15.00 11.72
N PHE A 245 -2.12 -14.36 12.81
CA PHE A 245 -2.98 -14.08 13.96
C PHE A 245 -4.06 -13.03 13.69
N GLY A 246 -3.86 -12.16 12.69
CA GLY A 246 -4.90 -11.26 12.19
C GLY A 246 -5.81 -11.88 11.13
N SER A 247 -5.56 -13.13 10.74
CA SER A 247 -6.36 -13.86 9.75
C SER A 247 -7.37 -14.77 10.43
N LEU A 248 -8.66 -14.51 10.21
CA LEU A 248 -9.75 -15.29 10.81
C LEU A 248 -9.86 -16.73 10.26
N ASN A 249 -9.13 -17.04 9.19
CA ASN A 249 -9.02 -18.42 8.68
C ASN A 249 -7.95 -19.22 9.43
N PHE A 250 -7.13 -18.57 10.26
CA PHE A 250 -6.12 -19.26 11.05
C PHE A 250 -6.80 -19.89 12.28
N PRO A 251 -6.64 -21.20 12.52
CA PRO A 251 -7.28 -21.87 13.66
C PRO A 251 -6.95 -21.25 15.02
N LEU A 252 -5.75 -20.67 15.15
CA LEU A 252 -5.28 -20.00 16.36
C LEU A 252 -5.39 -18.48 16.25
N TYR A 253 -6.32 -17.96 15.44
CA TYR A 253 -6.58 -16.53 15.32
C TYR A 253 -6.69 -15.85 16.69
N CYS A 254 -5.91 -14.79 16.91
CA CYS A 254 -5.87 -14.06 18.16
C CYS A 254 -5.52 -12.59 17.90
N ASN A 255 -6.56 -11.74 17.88
CA ASN A 255 -6.39 -10.30 17.67
C ASN A 255 -5.45 -9.64 18.69
N PRO A 256 -5.55 -9.92 20.00
CA PRO A 256 -4.61 -9.37 20.98
C PRO A 256 -3.15 -9.63 20.62
N VAL A 257 -2.80 -10.83 20.14
CA VAL A 257 -1.44 -11.14 19.68
C VAL A 257 -1.04 -10.27 18.49
N ALA A 258 -1.91 -10.14 17.48
CA ALA A 258 -1.64 -9.31 16.31
C ALA A 258 -1.49 -7.82 16.68
N GLU A 259 -2.37 -7.31 17.54
CA GLU A 259 -2.32 -5.93 18.05
C GLU A 259 -1.07 -5.67 18.88
N SER A 260 -0.74 -6.54 19.84
CA SER A 260 0.49 -6.48 20.64
C SER A 260 1.74 -6.46 19.78
N THR A 261 1.80 -7.33 18.77
CA THR A 261 2.95 -7.40 17.86
C THR A 261 3.12 -6.09 17.07
N THR A 262 2.02 -5.51 16.55
CA THR A 262 2.09 -4.19 15.88
C THR A 262 2.33 -3.04 16.85
N GLY A 263 1.84 -3.14 18.08
CA GLY A 263 2.02 -2.17 19.15
C GLY A 263 3.49 -2.01 19.47
N ILE A 264 4.15 -3.12 19.79
CA ILE A 264 5.59 -3.15 20.07
C ILE A 264 6.38 -2.68 18.85
N GLY A 265 6.01 -3.11 17.63
CA GLY A 265 6.72 -2.66 16.43
C GLY A 265 6.68 -1.14 16.24
N ARG A 266 5.51 -0.52 16.42
CA ARG A 266 5.37 0.94 16.35
C ARG A 266 6.09 1.65 17.50
N TYR A 267 5.96 1.13 18.72
CA TYR A 267 6.64 1.65 19.89
C TYR A 267 8.16 1.66 19.68
N SER A 268 8.71 0.54 19.21
CA SER A 268 10.13 0.34 18.98
C SER A 268 10.67 1.34 17.96
N ILE A 269 10.02 1.47 16.79
CA ILE A 269 10.42 2.45 15.77
C ILE A 269 10.37 3.86 16.33
N LYS A 270 9.30 4.22 17.03
CA LYS A 270 9.16 5.56 17.62
C LYS A 270 10.30 5.84 18.61
N LYS A 271 10.60 4.89 19.48
CA LYS A 271 11.69 5.02 20.45
C LYS A 271 13.06 5.06 19.79
N THR A 272 13.30 4.29 18.73
CA THR A 272 14.53 4.37 17.95
C THR A 272 14.69 5.74 17.28
N ILE A 273 13.60 6.34 16.78
CA ILE A 273 13.62 7.70 16.22
C ILE A 273 13.98 8.72 17.30
N GLU A 274 13.26 8.69 18.44
CA GLU A 274 13.53 9.57 19.59
C GLU A 274 15.00 9.44 20.02
N LYS A 275 15.53 8.20 20.08
CA LYS A 275 16.92 7.95 20.45
C LYS A 275 17.93 8.46 19.43
N ALA A 276 17.65 8.31 18.14
CA ALA A 276 18.51 8.84 17.09
C ALA A 276 18.58 10.37 17.17
N GLU A 277 17.44 11.03 17.37
CA GLU A 277 17.34 12.49 17.52
C GLU A 277 18.08 13.00 18.78
N GLU A 278 17.96 12.30 19.93
CA GLU A 278 18.75 12.60 21.14
C GLU A 278 20.27 12.55 20.90
N MET A 279 20.69 11.74 19.93
CA MET A 279 22.10 11.55 19.57
C MET A 279 22.55 12.45 18.42
N ASP A 280 21.74 13.45 18.05
CA ASP A 280 21.99 14.37 16.95
C ASP A 280 22.15 13.64 15.60
N VAL A 281 21.38 12.55 15.43
CA VAL A 281 21.29 11.80 14.18
C VAL A 281 19.92 12.07 13.57
N GLN A 282 19.91 12.80 12.46
CA GLN A 282 18.67 13.09 11.74
C GLN A 282 18.08 11.82 11.12
N VAL A 283 16.80 11.57 11.40
CA VAL A 283 16.02 10.51 10.75
C VAL A 283 15.37 11.07 9.47
N LEU A 284 15.68 10.45 8.33
CA LEU A 284 15.14 10.84 7.02
C LEU A 284 13.80 10.18 6.72
N TYR A 285 13.67 8.91 7.09
CA TYR A 285 12.50 8.09 6.76
C TYR A 285 12.38 6.91 7.72
N GLY A 286 11.14 6.49 7.98
CA GLY A 286 10.83 5.26 8.70
C GLY A 286 9.89 4.39 7.88
N ASP A 287 10.25 3.13 7.68
CA ASP A 287 9.32 2.07 7.27
C ASP A 287 9.10 1.13 8.45
N THR A 288 8.02 0.38 8.36
CA THR A 288 7.43 -0.56 9.34
C THR A 288 8.38 -1.44 10.18
N ASP A 289 9.65 -1.56 9.82
CA ASP A 289 10.72 -2.31 10.48
C ASP A 289 12.12 -1.68 10.34
N SER A 290 12.23 -0.48 9.78
CA SER A 290 13.51 0.13 9.41
C SER A 290 13.47 1.66 9.51
N VAL A 291 14.60 2.24 9.90
CA VAL A 291 14.81 3.69 9.95
C VAL A 291 16.00 4.07 9.07
N PHE A 292 15.87 5.19 8.38
CA PHE A 292 16.90 5.75 7.51
C PHE A 292 17.51 6.94 8.21
N LEU A 293 18.82 6.87 8.44
CA LEU A 293 19.57 7.85 9.21
C LEU A 293 20.49 8.63 8.27
N LEU A 294 20.56 9.95 8.45
CA LEU A 294 21.45 10.80 7.67
C LEU A 294 22.85 10.78 8.29
N ASN A 295 23.82 10.24 7.54
CA ASN A 295 25.25 10.28 7.87
C ASN A 295 25.62 10.00 9.35
N PRO A 296 25.08 8.95 9.99
CA PRO A 296 25.43 8.65 11.38
C PRO A 296 26.90 8.23 11.49
N LYS A 297 27.59 8.67 12.55
CA LYS A 297 28.93 8.17 12.89
C LYS A 297 28.82 6.70 13.34
N LYS A 298 29.87 5.91 13.11
CA LYS A 298 29.92 4.48 13.53
C LYS A 298 29.66 4.31 15.04
N GLU A 299 30.14 5.23 15.87
CA GLU A 299 29.90 5.20 17.31
C GLU A 299 28.44 5.48 17.68
N GLN A 300 27.78 6.41 16.97
CA GLN A 300 26.35 6.66 17.15
C GLN A 300 25.53 5.42 16.80
N MET A 301 25.85 4.77 15.67
CA MET A 301 25.21 3.52 15.25
C MET A 301 25.35 2.41 16.30
N LYS A 302 26.55 2.21 16.84
CA LYS A 302 26.79 1.21 17.91
C LYS A 302 25.96 1.51 19.15
N LYS A 303 25.98 2.76 19.63
CA LYS A 303 25.21 3.17 20.81
C LYS A 303 23.70 3.01 20.61
N ILE A 304 23.16 3.35 19.44
CA ILE A 304 21.73 3.13 19.11
C ILE A 304 21.40 1.63 19.11
N SER A 305 22.28 0.81 18.54
CA SER A 305 22.10 -0.65 18.51
C SER A 305 22.17 -1.27 19.92
N GLU A 306 23.13 -0.87 20.75
CA GLU A 306 23.27 -1.32 22.13
C GLU A 306 22.07 -0.89 22.98
N TRP A 307 21.64 0.36 22.85
CA TRP A 307 20.43 0.86 23.51
C TRP A 307 19.18 0.08 23.09
N SER A 308 18.99 -0.19 21.80
CA SER A 308 17.84 -0.96 21.32
C SER A 308 17.84 -2.38 21.86
N LYS A 309 19.03 -3.00 21.96
CA LYS A 309 19.16 -4.33 22.54
C LYS A 309 18.81 -4.35 24.02
N ASN A 310 19.24 -3.34 24.78
CA ASN A 310 19.02 -3.27 26.23
C ASN A 310 17.60 -2.82 26.61
N GLU A 311 17.03 -1.85 25.89
CA GLU A 311 15.74 -1.23 26.26
C GLU A 311 14.54 -1.83 25.54
N LEU A 312 14.75 -2.38 24.33
CA LEU A 312 13.68 -2.89 23.47
C LEU A 312 13.77 -4.40 23.23
N ASP A 313 14.86 -5.05 23.62
CA ASP A 313 15.14 -6.46 23.31
C ASP A 313 15.17 -6.71 21.79
N LEU A 314 15.65 -5.72 21.02
CA LEU A 314 15.69 -5.76 19.57
C LEU A 314 17.10 -5.49 19.04
N ASP A 315 17.61 -6.45 18.27
CA ASP A 315 18.86 -6.31 17.51
C ASP A 315 18.63 -5.42 16.28
N LEU A 316 19.23 -4.23 16.26
CA LEU A 316 19.28 -3.37 15.08
C LEU A 316 20.55 -3.68 14.28
N GLU A 317 20.41 -3.93 12.98
CA GLU A 317 21.53 -4.18 12.07
C GLU A 317 21.61 -3.05 11.01
N GLU A 318 22.83 -2.66 10.65
CA GLU A 318 23.06 -1.84 9.45
C GLU A 318 22.82 -2.71 8.21
N GLU A 319 21.64 -2.58 7.59
CA GLU A 319 21.32 -3.37 6.39
C GLU A 319 21.90 -2.76 5.11
N LYS A 320 21.86 -1.42 4.98
CA LYS A 320 22.17 -0.73 3.73
C LYS A 320 22.79 0.64 3.96
N THR A 321 23.80 0.93 3.16
CA THR A 321 24.46 2.23 3.12
C THR A 321 24.42 2.78 1.70
N TYR A 322 23.80 3.95 1.55
CA TYR A 322 23.60 4.63 0.28
C TYR A 322 24.55 5.82 0.17
N GLN A 323 25.20 5.97 -0.98
CA GLN A 323 25.92 7.19 -1.36
C GLN A 323 24.94 8.30 -1.76
N PHE A 324 23.86 7.92 -2.44
CA PHE A 324 22.79 8.82 -2.84
C PHE A 324 21.45 8.18 -2.52
N LEU A 325 20.53 8.94 -1.94
CA LEU A 325 19.19 8.47 -1.63
C LEU A 325 18.18 9.58 -1.94
N ALA A 326 17.24 9.28 -2.83
CA ALA A 326 16.11 10.15 -3.14
C ALA A 326 14.82 9.47 -2.65
N LEU A 327 14.20 10.12 -1.67
CA LEU A 327 12.96 9.68 -1.03
C LEU A 327 11.81 10.51 -1.59
N SER A 328 10.84 9.87 -2.25
CA SER A 328 9.63 10.59 -2.64
C SER A 328 8.65 10.69 -1.47
N ASP A 329 7.71 11.63 -1.54
CA ASP A 329 6.59 11.71 -0.59
C ASP A 329 5.70 10.45 -0.60
N ARG A 330 5.82 9.64 -1.65
CA ARG A 330 5.08 8.38 -1.77
C ARG A 330 5.78 7.32 -0.93
N LYS A 331 5.00 6.58 -0.16
CA LYS A 331 5.53 5.56 0.75
C LYS A 331 6.13 4.39 -0.01
N LYS A 332 7.21 3.80 0.53
CA LYS A 332 7.98 2.72 -0.10
C LYS A 332 8.44 3.06 -1.52
N ASN A 333 8.55 4.36 -1.84
CA ASN A 333 8.91 4.84 -3.15
C ASN A 333 10.17 5.69 -3.04
N TYR A 334 11.29 5.05 -3.33
CA TYR A 334 12.61 5.66 -3.25
C TYR A 334 13.57 4.99 -4.22
N ILE A 335 14.61 5.74 -4.57
CA ILE A 335 15.77 5.26 -5.30
C ILE A 335 17.02 5.55 -4.49
N GLY A 336 17.86 4.52 -4.32
CA GLY A 336 19.14 4.64 -3.63
C GLY A 336 20.28 4.09 -4.49
N VAL A 337 21.43 4.73 -4.41
CA VAL A 337 22.70 4.25 -4.98
C VAL A 337 23.52 3.70 -3.83
N TYR A 338 23.85 2.40 -3.84
CA TYR A 338 24.69 1.82 -2.78
C TYR A 338 26.09 2.43 -2.78
N LYS A 339 26.64 2.67 -1.60
CA LYS A 339 27.97 3.29 -1.45
C LYS A 339 29.10 2.43 -2.01
N ASP A 340 29.05 1.12 -1.77
CA ASP A 340 30.18 0.24 -2.12
C ASP A 340 30.14 -0.23 -3.58
N THR A 341 28.95 -0.59 -4.08
CA THR A 341 28.78 -1.22 -5.39
C THR A 341 28.32 -0.26 -6.48
N LYS A 342 27.87 0.95 -6.11
CA LYS A 342 27.12 1.88 -6.96
C LYS A 342 25.87 1.26 -7.63
N ALA A 343 25.43 0.10 -7.16
CA ALA A 343 24.21 -0.53 -7.67
C ALA A 343 22.97 0.29 -7.26
N ILE A 344 21.93 0.24 -8.09
CA ILE A 344 20.70 0.99 -7.86
C ILE A 344 19.70 0.10 -7.10
N ASP A 345 19.26 0.56 -5.92
CA ASP A 345 18.09 0.02 -5.23
C ASP A 345 16.85 0.82 -5.61
N ILE A 346 15.85 0.14 -6.16
CA ILE A 346 14.55 0.71 -6.54
C ILE A 346 13.46 0.03 -5.75
N LYS A 347 12.72 0.80 -4.94
CA LYS A 347 11.52 0.35 -4.23
C LYS A 347 10.30 1.16 -4.67
N GLY A 348 9.19 0.47 -4.96
CA GLY A 348 7.89 1.09 -5.22
C GLY A 348 7.72 1.90 -6.52
N LEU A 349 8.78 2.09 -7.32
CA LEU A 349 8.69 2.81 -8.59
C LEU A 349 7.94 2.00 -9.67
N VAL A 350 7.20 2.71 -10.52
CA VAL A 350 6.44 2.16 -11.66
C VAL A 350 7.36 1.48 -12.67
N VAL A 351 8.57 1.99 -12.88
CA VAL A 351 9.54 1.44 -13.85
C VAL A 351 9.86 -0.05 -13.62
N LYS A 352 9.84 -0.51 -12.36
CA LYS A 352 10.11 -1.92 -12.01
C LYS A 352 8.95 -2.87 -12.33
N LYS A 353 7.77 -2.34 -12.68
CA LYS A 353 6.60 -3.17 -12.99
C LYS A 353 6.77 -3.81 -14.37
N LYS A 354 6.43 -5.11 -14.48
CA LYS A 354 6.49 -5.88 -15.73
C LYS A 354 5.67 -5.26 -16.89
N ASN A 355 4.60 -4.55 -16.57
CA ASN A 355 3.71 -3.91 -17.54
C ASN A 355 4.13 -2.48 -17.92
N THR A 356 5.32 -2.03 -17.51
CA THR A 356 5.89 -0.77 -17.98
C THR A 356 6.59 -1.01 -19.31
N ALA A 357 6.29 -0.15 -20.29
CA ALA A 357 6.88 -0.21 -21.62
C ALA A 357 8.41 -0.04 -21.59
N ASP A 358 9.11 -0.73 -22.48
CA ASP A 358 10.57 -0.83 -22.41
C ASP A 358 11.27 0.48 -22.74
N PHE A 359 10.71 1.35 -23.59
CA PHE A 359 11.28 2.68 -23.82
C PHE A 359 11.39 3.50 -22.52
N ILE A 360 10.43 3.36 -21.59
CA ILE A 360 10.46 4.03 -20.28
C ILE A 360 11.62 3.49 -19.45
N LYS A 361 11.86 2.17 -19.49
CA LYS A 361 12.98 1.55 -18.77
C LYS A 361 14.32 2.00 -19.33
N LYS A 362 14.45 2.12 -20.65
CA LYS A 362 15.66 2.64 -21.32
C LYS A 362 15.95 4.07 -20.87
N ILE A 363 14.96 4.98 -20.99
CA ILE A 363 15.09 6.38 -20.54
C ILE A 363 15.41 6.47 -19.05
N PHE A 364 14.77 5.63 -18.23
CA PHE A 364 15.04 5.59 -16.79
C PHE A 364 16.45 5.12 -16.49
N SER A 365 17.00 4.18 -17.28
CA SER A 365 18.38 3.72 -17.13
C SER A 365 19.38 4.86 -17.28
N ASP A 366 19.18 5.72 -18.30
CA ASP A 366 20.04 6.89 -18.52
C ASP A 366 20.01 7.82 -17.31
N MET A 367 18.82 8.08 -16.75
CA MET A 367 18.67 8.87 -15.52
C MET A 367 19.38 8.22 -14.34
N THR A 368 19.28 6.91 -14.17
CA THR A 368 19.97 6.22 -13.07
C THR A 368 21.48 6.26 -13.19
N GLU A 369 22.02 6.29 -14.41
CA GLU A 369 23.46 6.40 -14.63
C GLU A 369 24.00 7.75 -14.15
N ILE A 370 23.26 8.83 -14.39
CA ILE A 370 23.57 10.17 -13.85
C ILE A 370 23.58 10.13 -12.32
N LEU A 371 22.56 9.51 -11.70
CA LEU A 371 22.47 9.42 -10.24
C LEU A 371 23.64 8.66 -9.59
N ARG A 372 24.26 7.68 -10.28
CA ARG A 372 25.41 6.91 -9.74
C ARG A 372 26.64 7.76 -9.48
N ASN A 373 26.76 8.87 -10.18
CA ASN A 373 27.93 9.73 -10.12
C ASN A 373 27.83 10.80 -9.04
N ILE A 374 26.68 10.92 -8.36
CA ILE A 374 26.44 11.96 -7.35
C ILE A 374 27.07 11.55 -6.01
N THR A 375 28.11 12.24 -5.59
CA THR A 375 28.79 12.07 -4.29
C THR A 375 28.65 13.30 -3.39
N ASN A 376 28.38 14.47 -3.96
CA ASN A 376 28.32 15.75 -3.25
C ASN A 376 27.25 16.68 -3.85
N ASN A 377 27.02 17.83 -3.20
CA ASN A 377 25.99 18.79 -3.60
C ASN A 377 26.28 19.47 -4.95
N GLU A 378 27.54 19.71 -5.31
CA GLU A 378 27.88 20.35 -6.59
C GLU A 378 27.56 19.41 -7.77
N GLU A 379 27.91 18.13 -7.63
CA GLU A 379 27.54 17.08 -8.58
C GLU A 379 26.03 16.87 -8.64
N PHE A 380 25.33 16.99 -7.51
CA PHE A 380 23.88 16.93 -7.48
C PHE A 380 23.25 18.05 -8.32
N GLU A 381 23.71 19.30 -8.20
CA GLU A 381 23.18 20.40 -9.01
C GLU A 381 23.49 20.22 -10.51
N LYS A 382 24.69 19.74 -10.86
CA LYS A 382 25.04 19.39 -12.26
C LYS A 382 24.12 18.28 -12.79
N ALA A 383 23.91 17.24 -11.99
CA ALA A 383 23.03 16.12 -12.32
C ALA A 383 21.58 16.57 -12.52
N ARG A 384 21.06 17.51 -11.72
CA ARG A 384 19.70 18.05 -11.91
C ARG A 384 19.53 18.68 -13.29
N ILE A 385 20.49 19.50 -13.70
CA ILE A 385 20.49 20.15 -15.02
C ILE A 385 20.52 19.10 -16.14
N GLU A 386 21.39 18.10 -16.00
CA GLU A 386 21.54 17.01 -16.97
C GLU A 386 20.27 16.16 -17.08
N ILE A 387 19.64 15.81 -15.95
CA ILE A 387 18.37 15.06 -15.91
C ILE A 387 17.26 15.84 -16.61
N ILE A 388 17.15 17.15 -16.35
CA ILE A 388 16.16 18.01 -17.03
C ILE A 388 16.39 18.02 -18.54
N LYS A 389 17.64 18.17 -18.98
CA LYS A 389 18.02 18.15 -20.40
C LYS A 389 17.68 16.80 -21.04
N ASN A 390 18.08 15.71 -20.42
CA ASN A 390 17.83 14.35 -20.91
C ASN A 390 16.33 14.05 -20.99
N ALA A 391 15.55 14.43 -19.97
CA ALA A 391 14.09 14.29 -19.98
C ALA A 391 13.44 15.11 -21.11
N LYS A 392 13.88 16.36 -21.33
CA LYS A 392 13.44 17.21 -22.44
C LYS A 392 13.71 16.58 -23.80
N GLU A 393 14.91 16.06 -24.00
CA GLU A 393 15.31 15.40 -25.25
C GLU A 393 14.49 14.13 -25.48
N ASN A 394 14.33 13.28 -24.47
CA ASN A 394 13.56 12.05 -24.59
C ASN A 394 12.07 12.30 -24.85
N LEU A 395 11.48 13.37 -24.32
CA LEU A 395 10.11 13.79 -24.67
C LEU A 395 9.95 14.15 -26.15
N LYS A 396 11.00 14.67 -26.80
CA LYS A 396 11.01 14.95 -28.24
C LYS A 396 11.21 13.68 -29.08
N LYS A 397 11.83 12.63 -28.52
CA LYS A 397 12.07 11.35 -29.18
C LYS A 397 10.82 10.45 -29.24
N ILE A 398 9.88 10.60 -28.30
CA ILE A 398 8.64 9.79 -28.27
C ILE A 398 7.83 10.00 -29.55
N GLY A 399 7.53 8.89 -30.24
CA GLY A 399 6.76 8.88 -31.48
C GLY A 399 7.56 9.25 -32.73
N LYS A 400 8.89 9.45 -32.63
CA LYS A 400 9.74 9.58 -33.82
C LYS A 400 10.13 8.20 -34.36
N PRO A 401 10.04 7.98 -35.68
CA PRO A 401 10.50 6.73 -36.28
C PRO A 401 12.02 6.57 -36.07
N ASN A 402 12.48 5.31 -36.04
CA ASN A 402 13.89 4.91 -35.89
C ASN A 402 14.58 5.24 -34.56
N ILE A 403 13.85 5.68 -33.52
CA ILE A 403 14.42 5.86 -32.17
C ILE A 403 13.99 4.75 -31.23
N PHE A 404 12.69 4.46 -31.19
CA PHE A 404 12.10 3.37 -30.42
C PHE A 404 11.28 2.50 -31.36
N THR A 405 11.41 1.18 -31.22
CA THR A 405 10.62 0.24 -32.02
C THR A 405 9.17 0.19 -31.53
N LEU A 406 8.27 -0.44 -32.30
CA LEU A 406 6.89 -0.65 -31.85
C LEU A 406 6.84 -1.51 -30.57
N GLU A 407 7.75 -2.47 -30.48
CA GLU A 407 7.97 -3.36 -29.34
C GLU A 407 8.37 -2.58 -28.09
N ASP A 408 9.18 -1.54 -28.21
CA ASP A 408 9.58 -0.71 -27.07
C ASP A 408 8.38 -0.01 -26.41
N TYR A 409 7.30 0.25 -27.17
CA TYR A 409 6.05 0.82 -26.65
C TYR A 409 5.08 -0.24 -26.10
N ALA A 410 5.36 -1.52 -26.30
CA ALA A 410 4.46 -2.60 -25.94
C ALA A 410 4.25 -2.70 -24.43
N ILE A 411 2.99 -2.95 -24.05
CA ILE A 411 2.60 -3.24 -22.68
C ILE A 411 2.14 -4.69 -22.63
N HIS A 412 2.76 -5.46 -21.74
CA HIS A 412 2.48 -6.88 -21.55
C HIS A 412 1.63 -7.11 -20.31
N ILE A 413 0.44 -7.72 -20.48
CA ILE A 413 -0.46 -8.04 -19.37
C ILE A 413 -1.06 -9.44 -19.58
N SER A 414 -1.06 -10.26 -18.53
CA SER A 414 -1.72 -11.56 -18.54
C SER A 414 -3.20 -11.46 -18.17
N LEU A 415 -4.06 -12.21 -18.86
CA LEU A 415 -5.46 -12.40 -18.49
C LEU A 415 -5.55 -13.10 -17.13
N GLN A 416 -6.27 -12.49 -16.19
CA GLN A 416 -6.47 -13.04 -14.84
C GLN A 416 -7.72 -13.92 -14.75
N LYS A 417 -8.61 -13.79 -15.74
CA LYS A 417 -9.89 -14.49 -15.84
C LYS A 417 -10.12 -14.93 -17.28
N ASN A 418 -11.10 -15.79 -17.49
CA ASN A 418 -11.55 -16.11 -18.84
C ASN A 418 -12.28 -14.89 -19.45
N LEU A 419 -12.23 -14.72 -20.77
CA LEU A 419 -12.77 -13.55 -21.46
C LEU A 419 -14.26 -13.31 -21.14
N ALA A 420 -15.05 -14.37 -21.05
CA ALA A 420 -16.48 -14.29 -20.72
C ALA A 420 -16.78 -13.71 -19.32
N GLN A 421 -15.80 -13.70 -18.40
CA GLN A 421 -15.95 -13.18 -17.05
C GLN A 421 -15.67 -11.67 -16.93
N TYR A 422 -15.36 -11.00 -18.05
CA TYR A 422 -15.18 -9.55 -18.14
C TYR A 422 -16.45 -8.90 -18.72
N ASP A 423 -17.50 -8.80 -17.90
CA ASP A 423 -18.86 -8.43 -18.29
C ASP A 423 -19.21 -6.94 -18.07
N LYS A 424 -18.62 -6.28 -17.07
CA LYS A 424 -18.97 -4.90 -16.69
C LYS A 424 -18.04 -3.83 -17.25
N VAL A 425 -16.77 -3.88 -16.84
CA VAL A 425 -15.76 -2.91 -17.24
C VAL A 425 -14.65 -3.68 -17.93
N ILE A 426 -14.56 -3.52 -19.25
CA ILE A 426 -13.58 -4.23 -20.07
C ILE A 426 -12.24 -3.49 -20.00
N PRO A 427 -11.20 -4.07 -19.35
CA PRO A 427 -9.90 -3.45 -19.25
C PRO A 427 -9.19 -3.33 -20.60
N GLN A 428 -8.22 -2.43 -20.71
CA GLN A 428 -7.40 -2.21 -21.91
C GLN A 428 -6.82 -3.49 -22.52
N HIS A 429 -6.19 -4.33 -21.70
CA HIS A 429 -5.62 -5.60 -22.17
C HIS A 429 -6.69 -6.57 -22.71
N VAL A 430 -7.90 -6.56 -22.15
CA VAL A 430 -9.01 -7.40 -22.64
C VAL A 430 -9.56 -6.86 -23.97
N LYS A 431 -9.66 -5.53 -24.13
CA LYS A 431 -10.02 -4.92 -25.42
C LYS A 431 -9.04 -5.31 -26.53
N ALA A 432 -7.74 -5.27 -26.24
CA ALA A 432 -6.70 -5.70 -27.19
C ALA A 432 -6.79 -7.20 -27.53
N VAL A 433 -7.12 -8.06 -26.55
CA VAL A 433 -7.36 -9.48 -26.82
C VAL A 433 -8.60 -9.69 -27.68
N ASN A 434 -9.69 -8.96 -27.41
CA ASN A 434 -10.91 -9.08 -28.20
C ASN A 434 -10.67 -8.68 -29.67
N GLU A 435 -9.96 -7.58 -29.91
CA GLU A 435 -9.56 -7.16 -31.27
C GLU A 435 -8.71 -8.23 -31.96
N LEU A 436 -7.69 -8.77 -31.26
CA LEU A 436 -6.84 -9.82 -31.81
C LEU A 436 -7.60 -11.13 -32.08
N ARG A 437 -8.55 -11.46 -31.20
CA ARG A 437 -9.42 -12.63 -31.34
C ARG A 437 -10.36 -12.48 -32.53
N GLU A 438 -10.98 -11.31 -32.71
CA GLU A 438 -11.83 -11.04 -33.87
C GLU A 438 -11.05 -11.12 -35.18
N TYR A 439 -9.83 -10.58 -35.20
CA TYR A 439 -8.94 -10.71 -36.34
C TYR A 439 -8.61 -12.19 -36.66
N ASP A 440 -8.19 -12.97 -35.66
CA ASP A 440 -7.88 -14.39 -35.84
C ASP A 440 -9.11 -15.19 -36.31
N ILE A 441 -10.30 -14.90 -35.77
CA ILE A 441 -11.56 -15.53 -36.19
C ILE A 441 -11.88 -15.18 -37.65
N ASN A 442 -11.76 -13.90 -38.03
CA ASN A 442 -12.04 -13.45 -39.39
C ASN A 442 -11.16 -14.14 -40.44
N ARG A 443 -9.89 -14.45 -40.11
CA ARG A 443 -8.98 -15.18 -41.00
C ARG A 443 -9.41 -16.61 -41.30
N VAL A 444 -10.17 -17.25 -40.42
CA VAL A 444 -10.58 -18.66 -40.55
C VAL A 444 -12.06 -18.83 -40.90
N LYS A 445 -12.80 -17.73 -41.09
CA LYS A 445 -14.26 -17.76 -41.32
C LYS A 445 -14.66 -18.55 -42.57
N ASN A 446 -13.81 -18.59 -43.60
CA ASN A 446 -14.07 -19.23 -44.89
C ASN A 446 -13.41 -20.61 -45.02
N GLU A 447 -12.76 -21.10 -43.97
CA GLU A 447 -12.09 -22.41 -43.99
C GLU A 447 -13.10 -23.56 -43.83
N PRO A 448 -12.91 -24.72 -44.49
CA PRO A 448 -13.82 -25.86 -44.38
C PRO A 448 -13.92 -26.42 -42.94
N ASN A 449 -12.89 -26.22 -42.11
CA ASN A 449 -12.84 -26.64 -40.70
C ASN A 449 -13.06 -25.48 -39.70
N LYS A 450 -13.77 -24.41 -40.09
CA LYS A 450 -13.93 -23.17 -39.30
C LYS A 450 -14.34 -23.38 -37.85
N ASP A 451 -15.27 -24.28 -37.55
CA ASP A 451 -15.80 -24.45 -36.19
C ASP A 451 -14.75 -25.00 -35.22
N LYS A 452 -13.91 -25.94 -35.70
CA LYS A 452 -12.77 -26.48 -34.93
C LYS A 452 -11.71 -25.40 -34.71
N LEU A 453 -11.41 -24.59 -35.74
CA LEU A 453 -10.44 -23.50 -35.67
C LEU A 453 -10.89 -22.38 -34.71
N ILE A 454 -12.15 -21.95 -34.78
CA ILE A 454 -12.72 -20.93 -33.88
C ILE A 454 -12.71 -21.44 -32.43
N ARG A 455 -13.04 -22.71 -32.19
CA ARG A 455 -12.92 -23.31 -30.83
C ARG A 455 -11.48 -23.26 -30.33
N ASN A 456 -10.50 -23.58 -31.17
CA ASN A 456 -9.08 -23.52 -30.80
C ASN A 456 -8.61 -22.08 -30.51
N ILE A 457 -9.04 -21.11 -31.30
CA ILE A 457 -8.76 -19.68 -31.08
C ILE A 457 -9.37 -19.21 -29.75
N ASN A 458 -10.62 -19.59 -29.46
CA ASN A 458 -11.26 -19.28 -28.18
C ASN A 458 -10.54 -19.94 -27.00
N LYS A 459 -10.03 -21.16 -27.17
CA LYS A 459 -9.23 -21.85 -26.14
C LYS A 459 -7.88 -21.18 -25.90
N LYS A 460 -7.23 -20.67 -26.94
CA LYS A 460 -5.94 -19.93 -26.88
C LYS A 460 -6.05 -18.66 -26.03
N TYR A 461 -7.12 -17.89 -26.20
CA TYR A 461 -7.34 -16.63 -25.49
C TYR A 461 -8.07 -16.83 -24.15
N ASN A 462 -7.41 -17.50 -23.20
CA ASN A 462 -7.96 -17.79 -21.87
C ASN A 462 -7.10 -17.24 -20.72
N LYS A 463 -7.54 -17.47 -19.48
CA LYS A 463 -6.78 -17.15 -18.27
C LYS A 463 -5.31 -17.61 -18.40
N GLY A 464 -4.38 -16.70 -18.12
CA GLY A 464 -2.94 -16.91 -18.28
C GLY A 464 -2.35 -16.40 -19.60
N TYR A 465 -3.17 -16.18 -20.64
CA TYR A 465 -2.68 -15.63 -21.91
C TYR A 465 -2.08 -14.23 -21.71
N ILE A 466 -0.87 -14.01 -22.21
CA ILE A 466 -0.18 -12.72 -22.18
C ILE A 466 -0.46 -11.98 -23.47
N VAL A 467 -1.14 -10.85 -23.37
CA VAL A 467 -1.34 -9.95 -24.50
C VAL A 467 -0.29 -8.84 -24.48
N SER A 468 0.23 -8.54 -25.67
CA SER A 468 1.11 -7.42 -25.94
C SER A 468 0.34 -6.39 -26.76
N PHE A 469 0.20 -5.18 -26.26
CA PHE A 469 -0.58 -4.12 -26.91
C PHE A 469 0.05 -2.75 -26.72
N ILE A 470 -0.30 -1.81 -27.59
CA ILE A 470 0.08 -0.40 -27.48
C ILE A 470 -1.13 0.46 -27.14
N LYS A 471 -0.89 1.66 -26.58
CA LYS A 471 -1.93 2.69 -26.48
C LYS A 471 -2.07 3.39 -27.83
N SER A 472 -3.28 3.37 -28.38
CA SER A 472 -3.56 3.88 -29.73
C SER A 472 -4.52 5.09 -29.72
N LYS A 473 -4.50 5.85 -30.82
CA LYS A 473 -5.34 7.05 -31.03
C LYS A 473 -6.82 6.75 -31.30
N GLY A 474 -7.18 5.51 -31.65
CA GLY A 474 -8.55 5.13 -32.03
C GLY A 474 -9.53 5.02 -30.86
N ASN A 475 -10.82 4.80 -31.16
CA ASN A 475 -11.92 4.74 -30.19
C ASN A 475 -11.73 3.66 -29.09
N VAL A 476 -11.09 2.55 -29.44
CA VAL A 476 -10.76 1.47 -28.48
C VAL A 476 -9.67 1.91 -27.50
N GLY A 477 -8.82 2.85 -27.92
CA GLY A 477 -7.72 3.45 -27.16
C GLY A 477 -6.49 2.55 -26.98
N VAL A 478 -6.55 1.32 -27.50
CA VAL A 478 -5.48 0.32 -27.49
C VAL A 478 -5.51 -0.52 -28.75
N LYS A 479 -4.37 -1.12 -29.10
CA LYS A 479 -4.27 -2.03 -30.25
C LYS A 479 -3.28 -3.15 -29.98
N ALA A 480 -3.64 -4.39 -30.32
CA ALA A 480 -2.72 -5.52 -30.18
C ALA A 480 -1.48 -5.32 -31.07
N ILE A 481 -0.28 -5.65 -30.57
CA ILE A 481 0.97 -5.33 -31.28
C ILE A 481 1.02 -5.93 -32.69
N LYS A 482 0.47 -7.14 -32.87
CA LYS A 482 0.38 -7.83 -34.16
C LYS A 482 -0.45 -7.10 -35.21
N LEU A 483 -1.35 -6.21 -34.79
CA LEU A 483 -2.25 -5.44 -35.65
C LEU A 483 -1.85 -3.96 -35.72
N ALA A 484 -0.95 -3.53 -34.83
CA ALA A 484 -0.58 -2.14 -34.67
C ALA A 484 0.47 -1.74 -35.70
N LYS A 485 0.35 -0.50 -36.19
CA LYS A 485 1.39 0.19 -36.94
C LYS A 485 1.97 1.30 -36.07
N PHE A 486 3.18 1.75 -36.38
CA PHE A 486 3.84 2.84 -35.65
C PHE A 486 2.99 4.12 -35.60
N GLN A 487 2.24 4.42 -36.67
CA GLN A 487 1.36 5.59 -36.76
C GLN A 487 0.17 5.55 -35.77
N ASP A 488 -0.21 4.34 -35.31
CA ASP A 488 -1.32 4.15 -34.38
C ASP A 488 -0.98 4.65 -32.97
N ILE A 489 0.31 4.83 -32.64
CA ILE A 489 0.81 5.20 -31.30
C ILE A 489 0.21 6.53 -30.83
N ASP A 490 -0.41 6.51 -29.66
CA ASP A 490 -0.87 7.72 -28.98
C ASP A 490 0.27 8.39 -28.19
N ILE A 491 0.99 9.26 -28.87
CA ILE A 491 2.14 10.00 -28.34
C ILE A 491 1.78 10.73 -27.03
N ARG A 492 0.58 11.29 -26.91
CA ARG A 492 0.16 12.03 -25.71
C ARG A 492 0.09 11.10 -24.50
N LYS A 493 -0.57 9.95 -24.63
CA LYS A 493 -0.65 8.96 -23.56
C LYS A 493 0.71 8.41 -23.15
N TYR A 494 1.62 8.21 -24.10
CA TYR A 494 2.97 7.73 -23.77
C TYR A 494 3.84 8.80 -23.10
N LYS A 495 3.68 10.08 -23.44
CA LYS A 495 4.28 11.19 -22.68
C LYS A 495 3.76 11.24 -21.24
N GLU A 496 2.47 11.00 -21.02
CA GLU A 496 1.88 10.91 -19.67
C GLU A 496 2.40 9.70 -18.88
N LEU A 497 2.58 8.55 -19.53
CA LEU A 497 3.20 7.37 -18.90
C LEU A 497 4.65 7.64 -18.50
N LEU A 498 5.43 8.28 -19.37
CA LEU A 498 6.81 8.66 -19.05
C LEU A 498 6.83 9.66 -17.88
N LYS A 499 5.96 10.68 -17.92
CA LYS A 499 5.77 11.63 -16.80
C LYS A 499 5.52 10.88 -15.50
N SER A 500 4.50 10.02 -15.47
CA SER A 500 4.15 9.27 -14.27
C SER A 500 5.27 8.36 -13.75
N ALA A 501 6.19 7.92 -14.62
CA ALA A 501 7.32 7.10 -14.22
C ALA A 501 8.49 7.93 -13.68
N LEU A 502 8.80 9.06 -14.34
CA LEU A 502 9.91 9.94 -13.95
C LEU A 502 9.55 10.81 -12.73
N ASP A 503 8.33 11.34 -12.63
CA ASP A 503 7.87 12.18 -11.51
C ASP A 503 8.13 11.52 -10.15
N GLN A 504 8.05 10.19 -10.07
CA GLN A 504 8.34 9.46 -8.83
C GLN A 504 9.77 9.65 -8.31
N VAL A 505 10.72 9.95 -9.20
CA VAL A 505 12.11 10.28 -8.86
C VAL A 505 12.31 11.78 -8.88
N LEU A 506 11.80 12.49 -9.89
CA LEU A 506 11.97 13.93 -10.06
C LEU A 506 11.45 14.72 -8.85
N ASP A 507 10.28 14.35 -8.32
CA ASP A 507 9.70 14.96 -7.12
C ASP A 507 10.69 14.85 -5.94
N ALA A 508 11.37 13.71 -5.80
CA ALA A 508 12.29 13.42 -4.69
C ALA A 508 13.63 14.18 -4.80
N ILE A 509 13.98 14.68 -5.98
CA ILE A 509 15.20 15.46 -6.23
C ILE A 509 14.88 16.94 -6.52
N GLY A 510 13.66 17.37 -6.19
CA GLY A 510 13.23 18.76 -6.32
C GLY A 510 13.19 19.26 -7.76
N ILE A 511 12.79 18.42 -8.72
CA ILE A 511 12.60 18.81 -10.13
C ILE A 511 11.11 18.73 -10.45
N SER A 512 10.50 19.86 -10.82
CA SER A 512 9.12 19.88 -11.26
C SER A 512 8.98 19.50 -12.74
N TRP A 513 7.84 18.90 -13.11
CA TRP A 513 7.57 18.58 -14.52
C TRP A 513 7.43 19.85 -15.39
N GLU A 514 7.04 20.98 -14.79
CA GLU A 514 6.97 22.29 -15.44
C GLU A 514 8.36 22.79 -15.86
N GLU A 515 9.39 22.57 -15.05
CA GLU A 515 10.78 22.89 -15.38
C GLU A 515 11.27 22.10 -16.61
N ILE A 516 10.84 20.83 -16.70
CA ILE A 516 11.08 19.97 -17.87
C ILE A 516 10.31 20.48 -19.10
N LYS A 517 9.15 21.09 -18.94
CA LYS A 517 8.45 21.76 -20.05
C LYS A 517 9.05 23.11 -20.43
N GLY A 518 10.02 23.63 -19.65
CA GLY A 518 10.63 24.94 -19.88
C GLY A 518 9.83 26.11 -19.31
N ILE A 519 8.85 25.83 -18.45
CA ILE A 519 8.12 26.86 -17.70
C ILE A 519 8.93 27.09 -16.42
N LYS A 520 9.64 28.22 -16.33
CA LYS A 520 10.29 28.62 -15.08
C LYS A 520 9.19 29.02 -14.09
N LYS A 521 9.18 28.42 -12.89
CA LYS A 521 8.37 28.96 -11.77
C LYS A 521 8.96 30.31 -11.36
N MET A 522 8.12 31.33 -11.22
CA MET A 522 8.48 32.62 -10.62
C MET A 522 8.78 32.49 -9.11
N ASP A 523 8.41 31.37 -8.48
CA ASP A 523 8.56 31.17 -7.03
C ASP A 523 9.98 30.77 -6.59
N ALA A 524 10.98 30.86 -7.47
CA ALA A 524 12.39 30.63 -7.11
C ALA A 524 13.10 31.88 -6.55
N PHE A 525 12.34 32.95 -6.26
CA PHE A 525 12.86 34.24 -5.79
C PHE A 525 12.27 34.72 -4.45
N PHE A 526 11.51 33.90 -3.73
CA PHE A 526 10.96 34.24 -2.41
C PHE A 526 11.21 33.18 -1.36
#